data_AF-A0A7J3QS18-F1
#
_entry.id   AF-A0A7J3QS18-F1
#
_cell.length_a   1.000
_cell.length_b   1.000
_cell.length_c   1.000
_cell.angle_alpha   90.00
_cell.angle_beta   90.00
_cell.angle_gamma   90.00
#
_symmetry.space_group_name_H-M   'P 1'
#
loop_
_entity.id
_entity.type
_entity.pdbx_description
1 polymer ?
#
loop_
_entity_poly.entity_id
_entity_poly.type
_entity_poly.pdbx_seq_one_letter_code
_entity_poly.pdbx_strand_id
1 'polypeptide(L)'
;MLGVYENFPVDVQKVVRFAATVSDKTLQKAVAECLRKLNSENLRLEDFASPSLSDCTVVFEFGVADGDTFNYLDSEETQKLLGEIRKASLRVMDFFCAIRYYKERGGKKSPLKFDYYLLRLIFNTGLVEVLIFHERGPRHVPPEDLVDLIVERVNKLFPRKVFKAI
;
A
#
# COMPACT_ATOMS: atom_id res chain seq x y z
N MET A 1 -17.40 6.21 -4.94
CA MET A 1 -17.57 4.73 -4.81
C MET A 1 -16.39 4.23 -4.00
N LEU A 2 -16.62 3.90 -2.73
CA LEU A 2 -15.51 3.56 -1.83
C LEU A 2 -14.77 2.31 -2.31
N GLY A 3 -13.45 2.41 -2.37
CA GLY A 3 -12.53 1.35 -2.76
C GLY A 3 -12.21 1.30 -4.25
N VAL A 4 -12.79 2.14 -5.12
CA VAL A 4 -12.47 2.14 -6.55
C VAL A 4 -12.20 3.54 -7.05
N TYR A 5 -11.06 3.70 -7.72
CA TYR A 5 -10.66 4.89 -8.43
C TYR A 5 -11.10 4.80 -9.89
N GLU A 6 -11.93 5.74 -10.33
CA GLU A 6 -12.53 5.73 -11.67
C GLU A 6 -11.49 5.91 -12.78
N ASN A 7 -10.42 6.66 -12.52
CA ASN A 7 -9.40 7.02 -13.49
C ASN A 7 -8.10 6.21 -13.32
N PHE A 8 -8.19 4.97 -12.84
CA PHE A 8 -6.99 4.13 -12.66
C PHE A 8 -6.30 3.88 -14.02
N PRO A 9 -4.97 4.07 -14.13
CA PRO A 9 -4.26 3.95 -15.40
C PRO A 9 -4.42 2.59 -16.07
N VAL A 10 -4.58 2.59 -17.40
CA VAL A 10 -4.71 1.38 -18.21
C VAL A 10 -3.35 0.68 -18.36
N ASP A 11 -2.30 1.45 -18.64
CA ASP A 11 -0.95 0.95 -18.83
C ASP A 11 -0.19 0.89 -17.50
N VAL A 12 -0.49 -0.14 -16.72
CA VAL A 12 0.18 -0.39 -15.43
C VAL A 12 1.61 -0.89 -15.64
N GLN A 13 2.53 -0.38 -14.81
CA GLN A 13 3.94 -0.69 -14.94
C GLN A 13 4.28 -2.10 -14.48
N LYS A 14 3.53 -2.61 -13.49
CA LYS A 14 3.77 -3.92 -12.91
C LYS A 14 2.47 -4.57 -12.44
N VAL A 15 2.41 -5.89 -12.62
CA VAL A 15 1.38 -6.76 -12.07
C VAL A 15 2.06 -7.85 -11.26
N VAL A 16 1.65 -8.02 -10.01
CA VAL A 16 2.13 -9.08 -9.12
C VAL A 16 0.94 -9.92 -8.67
N ARG A 17 1.13 -11.24 -8.50
CA ARG A 17 0.07 -12.17 -8.15
C ARG A 17 0.42 -12.94 -6.89
N PHE A 18 -0.59 -13.17 -6.06
CA PHE A 18 -0.46 -13.90 -4.81
C PHE A 18 -1.61 -14.88 -4.63
N ALA A 19 -1.31 -16.08 -4.15
CA ALA A 19 -2.33 -16.97 -3.60
C ALA A 19 -2.75 -16.43 -2.22
N ALA A 20 -4.07 -16.41 -1.99
CA ALA A 20 -4.67 -16.07 -0.71
C ALA A 20 -5.16 -17.33 0.00
N THR A 21 -4.77 -17.53 1.26
CA THR A 21 -5.21 -18.71 2.04
C THR A 21 -6.33 -18.40 3.04
N VAL A 22 -6.86 -17.18 3.02
CA VAL A 22 -7.95 -16.71 3.88
C VAL A 22 -9.04 -16.09 3.01
N SER A 23 -10.22 -15.85 3.58
CA SER A 23 -11.31 -15.20 2.84
C SER A 23 -10.93 -13.79 2.39
N ASP A 24 -11.49 -13.33 1.26
CA ASP A 24 -11.29 -11.98 0.75
C ASP A 24 -11.63 -10.92 1.80
N LYS A 25 -12.75 -11.07 2.53
CA LYS A 25 -13.11 -10.16 3.62
C LYS A 25 -12.02 -10.09 4.71
N THR A 26 -11.44 -11.22 5.09
CA THR A 26 -10.35 -11.27 6.08
C THR A 26 -9.12 -10.56 5.56
N LEU A 27 -8.74 -10.82 4.31
CA LEU A 27 -7.55 -10.25 3.70
C LEU A 27 -7.68 -8.74 3.48
N GLN A 28 -8.84 -8.28 3.00
CA GLN A 28 -9.15 -6.86 2.78
C GLN A 28 -9.07 -6.05 4.08
N LYS A 29 -9.63 -6.59 5.18
CA LYS A 29 -9.51 -5.96 6.50
C LYS A 29 -8.05 -5.86 6.94
N ALA A 30 -7.28 -6.93 6.78
CA ALA A 30 -5.88 -6.95 7.16
C ALA A 30 -5.03 -5.98 6.34
N VAL A 31 -5.30 -5.84 5.04
CA VAL A 31 -4.66 -4.82 4.18
C VAL A 31 -5.00 -3.42 4.67
N ALA A 32 -6.29 -3.11 4.87
CA ALA A 32 -6.72 -1.78 5.32
C ALA A 32 -6.07 -1.39 6.66
N GLU A 33 -6.09 -2.31 7.64
CA GLU A 33 -5.47 -2.08 8.95
C GLU A 33 -3.94 -1.94 8.86
N CYS A 34 -3.30 -2.73 7.99
CA CYS A 34 -1.86 -2.66 7.73
C CYS A 34 -1.46 -1.30 7.15
N LEU A 35 -2.14 -0.83 6.10
CA LEU A 35 -1.84 0.45 5.46
C LEU A 35 -2.05 1.63 6.42
N ARG A 36 -3.14 1.61 7.22
CA ARG A 36 -3.37 2.60 8.28
C ARG A 36 -2.22 2.60 9.30
N LYS A 37 -1.70 1.42 9.65
CA LYS A 37 -0.56 1.33 10.59
C LYS A 37 0.70 1.93 9.98
N LEU A 38 0.99 1.62 8.71
CA LEU A 38 2.15 2.18 7.98
C LEU A 38 2.12 3.71 7.91
N ASN A 39 0.93 4.32 7.80
CA ASN A 39 0.75 5.78 7.85
C ASN A 39 1.26 6.45 9.14
N SER A 40 1.41 5.69 10.24
CA SER A 40 1.87 6.19 11.54
C SER A 40 3.30 5.76 11.87
N GLU A 41 3.98 5.05 10.97
CA GLU A 41 5.33 4.51 11.18
C GLU A 41 6.38 5.35 10.44
N ASN A 42 7.56 5.48 11.07
CA ASN A 42 8.78 5.95 10.42
C ASN A 42 9.67 4.73 10.19
N LEU A 43 10.01 4.43 8.94
CA LEU A 43 10.93 3.34 8.59
C LEU A 43 12.25 3.90 8.10
N ARG A 44 13.33 3.11 8.14
CA ARG A 44 14.50 3.43 7.34
C ARG A 44 14.31 2.88 5.94
N LEU A 45 14.78 3.61 4.93
CA LEU A 45 14.68 3.17 3.54
C LEU A 45 15.41 1.83 3.32
N GLU A 46 16.50 1.60 4.04
CA GLU A 46 17.29 0.37 3.97
C GLU A 46 16.59 -0.86 4.61
N ASP A 47 15.52 -0.66 5.38
CA ASP A 47 14.82 -1.76 6.06
C ASP A 47 13.98 -2.60 5.07
N PHE A 48 13.63 -2.04 3.90
CA PHE A 48 12.70 -2.68 2.97
C PHE A 48 13.01 -2.45 1.48
N ALA A 49 13.98 -1.60 1.15
CA ALA A 49 14.44 -1.40 -0.22
C ALA A 49 15.97 -1.49 -0.29
N SER A 50 16.52 -1.58 -1.51
CA SER A 50 17.96 -1.47 -1.77
C SER A 50 18.31 -0.10 -2.36
N PRO A 51 18.27 0.99 -1.57
CA PRO A 51 18.35 2.33 -2.12
C PRO A 51 19.78 2.72 -2.51
N SER A 52 19.88 3.61 -3.51
CA SER A 52 21.11 4.36 -3.77
C SER A 52 21.39 5.47 -2.75
N LEU A 53 20.39 5.81 -1.93
CA LEU A 53 20.47 6.79 -0.86
C LEU A 53 20.53 6.09 0.51
N SER A 54 21.55 6.42 1.31
CA SER A 54 21.64 5.98 2.71
C SER A 54 21.07 7.01 3.70
N ASP A 55 20.72 6.52 4.89
CA ASP A 55 20.33 7.29 6.07
C ASP A 55 19.10 8.15 5.83
N CYS A 56 18.10 7.55 5.17
CA CYS A 56 16.84 8.20 4.85
C CYS A 56 15.69 7.60 5.67
N THR A 57 15.01 8.46 6.42
CA THR A 57 13.74 8.14 7.08
C THR A 57 12.62 8.23 6.06
N VAL A 58 11.79 7.19 5.99
CA VAL A 58 10.63 7.07 5.12
C VAL A 58 9.35 7.19 5.92
N VAL A 59 8.41 7.99 5.40
CA VAL A 59 7.04 8.12 5.90
C VAL A 59 6.09 7.82 4.76
N PHE A 60 5.11 6.95 5.00
CA PHE A 60 4.07 6.64 4.02
C PHE A 60 2.82 7.47 4.28
N GLU A 61 2.16 7.88 3.20
CA GLU A 61 0.82 8.46 3.23
C GLU A 61 -0.06 7.70 2.24
N PHE A 62 -0.69 6.64 2.75
CA PHE A 62 -1.69 5.85 2.07
C PHE A 62 -3.06 6.51 2.15
N GLY A 63 -3.76 6.53 1.02
CA GLY A 63 -5.17 6.87 0.91
C GLY A 63 -5.95 5.75 0.22
N VAL A 64 -7.26 5.67 0.48
CA VAL A 64 -8.18 4.76 -0.21
C VAL A 64 -9.01 5.56 -1.20
N ALA A 65 -9.28 4.96 -2.37
CA ALA A 65 -10.10 5.61 -3.38
C ALA A 65 -11.56 5.78 -2.93
N ASP A 66 -12.15 6.91 -3.29
CA ASP A 66 -13.59 7.13 -3.26
C ASP A 66 -14.01 7.88 -4.53
N GLY A 67 -14.34 7.13 -5.58
CA GLY A 67 -14.70 7.70 -6.89
C GLY A 67 -13.50 8.30 -7.60
N ASP A 68 -13.47 9.62 -7.74
CA ASP A 68 -12.44 10.39 -8.45
C ASP A 68 -11.36 10.98 -7.51
N THR A 69 -11.42 10.67 -6.22
CA THR A 69 -10.48 11.16 -5.21
C THR A 69 -9.93 10.03 -4.35
N PHE A 70 -8.93 10.36 -3.52
CA PHE A 70 -8.40 9.48 -2.48
C PHE A 70 -8.51 10.16 -1.12
N ASN A 71 -9.12 9.48 -0.15
CA ASN A 71 -9.17 9.93 1.23
C ASN A 71 -7.99 9.34 1.99
N TYR A 72 -7.29 10.17 2.78
CA TYR A 72 -6.20 9.71 3.62
C TYR A 72 -6.70 8.63 4.60
N LEU A 73 -5.98 7.51 4.67
CA LEU A 73 -6.40 6.34 5.43
C LEU A 73 -6.05 6.52 6.92
N ASP A 74 -6.82 7.36 7.59
CA ASP A 74 -6.79 7.53 9.04
C ASP A 74 -7.74 6.56 9.77
N SER A 75 -7.94 6.76 11.07
CA SER A 75 -8.85 5.93 11.86
C SER A 75 -10.31 6.01 11.41
N GLU A 76 -10.80 7.19 11.04
CA GLU A 76 -12.19 7.37 10.60
C GLU A 76 -12.41 6.68 9.25
N GLU A 77 -11.54 6.97 8.29
CA GLU A 77 -11.65 6.45 6.93
C GLU A 77 -11.44 4.93 6.90
N THR A 78 -10.53 4.42 7.74
CA THR A 78 -10.38 2.97 7.92
C THR A 78 -11.66 2.33 8.46
N GLN A 79 -12.35 2.95 9.42
CA GLN A 79 -13.60 2.39 9.94
C GLN A 79 -14.72 2.38 8.89
N LYS A 80 -14.83 3.42 8.05
CA LYS A 80 -15.77 3.43 6.92
C LYS A 80 -15.48 2.27 5.97
N LEU A 81 -14.22 2.10 5.57
CA LEU A 81 -13.79 1.01 4.70
C LEU A 81 -14.07 -0.38 5.29
N LEU A 82 -13.75 -0.58 6.58
CA LEU A 82 -14.06 -1.82 7.30
C LEU A 82 -15.57 -2.05 7.43
N GLY A 83 -16.38 -0.99 7.46
CA GLY A 83 -17.84 -1.04 7.43
C GLY A 83 -18.36 -1.60 6.10
N GLU A 84 -17.85 -1.13 4.97
CA GLU A 84 -18.21 -1.66 3.65
C GLU A 84 -17.77 -3.12 3.46
N ILE A 85 -16.53 -3.46 3.84
CA ILE A 85 -16.02 -4.84 3.76
C ILE A 85 -16.86 -5.82 4.60
N ARG A 86 -17.42 -5.35 5.74
CA ARG A 86 -18.32 -6.17 6.58
C ARG A 86 -19.59 -6.54 5.81
N LYS A 87 -20.19 -5.60 5.07
CA LYS A 87 -21.39 -5.84 4.25
C LYS A 87 -21.08 -6.88 3.17
N ALA A 88 -20.09 -6.60 2.32
CA ALA A 88 -19.66 -7.49 1.24
C ALA A 88 -18.15 -7.35 1.00
N SER A 89 -17.48 -8.42 0.53
CA SER A 89 -16.11 -8.26 0.04
C SER A 89 -16.12 -7.36 -1.20
N LEU A 90 -15.12 -6.50 -1.30
CA LEU A 90 -14.93 -5.64 -2.46
C LEU A 90 -14.17 -6.42 -3.53
N ARG A 91 -14.60 -6.35 -4.80
CA ARG A 91 -13.83 -6.99 -5.88
C ARG A 91 -12.49 -6.27 -6.11
N VAL A 92 -12.48 -4.96 -5.92
CA VAL A 92 -11.34 -4.08 -6.15
C VAL A 92 -11.16 -3.18 -4.93
N MET A 93 -9.90 -2.95 -4.54
CA MET A 93 -9.51 -1.89 -3.62
C MET A 93 -8.34 -1.10 -4.20
N ASP A 94 -8.59 0.16 -4.50
CA ASP A 94 -7.59 1.08 -5.02
C ASP A 94 -7.05 1.98 -3.91
N PHE A 95 -5.74 2.12 -3.89
CA PHE A 95 -5.02 2.93 -2.93
C PHE A 95 -4.05 3.86 -3.64
N PHE A 96 -3.89 5.04 -3.05
CA PHE A 96 -2.81 5.94 -3.34
C PHE A 96 -1.74 5.79 -2.26
N CYS A 97 -0.48 6.01 -2.61
CA CYS A 97 0.63 6.03 -1.67
C CYS A 97 1.60 7.15 -2.05
N ALA A 98 1.77 8.14 -1.18
CA ALA A 98 2.93 9.02 -1.24
C ALA A 98 4.02 8.51 -0.29
N ILE A 99 5.24 8.34 -0.82
CA ILE A 99 6.41 7.93 -0.05
C ILE A 99 7.29 9.16 0.14
N ARG A 100 7.38 9.61 1.40
CA ARG A 100 8.10 10.81 1.79
C ARG A 100 9.45 10.44 2.36
N TYR A 101 10.51 10.97 1.75
CA TYR A 101 11.88 10.72 2.18
C TYR A 101 12.44 11.92 2.91
N TYR A 102 13.14 11.65 3.99
CA TYR A 102 13.81 12.66 4.78
C TYR A 102 15.23 12.25 5.09
N LYS A 103 16.18 13.15 4.82
CA LYS A 103 17.57 12.96 5.20
C LYS A 103 17.81 13.61 6.55
N GLU A 104 18.42 12.87 7.46
CA GLU A 104 18.85 13.40 8.75
C GLU A 104 20.34 13.69 8.72
N ARG A 105 20.71 14.95 8.95
CA ARG A 105 22.11 15.37 9.11
C ARG A 105 22.22 16.33 10.28
N GLY A 106 23.05 15.99 11.27
CA GLY A 106 23.30 16.83 12.44
C GLY A 106 22.04 17.20 13.21
N GLY A 107 21.08 16.28 13.33
CA GLY A 107 19.79 16.51 14.01
C GLY A 107 18.75 17.30 13.22
N LYS A 108 19.05 17.74 12.00
CA LYS A 108 18.09 18.43 11.11
C LYS A 108 17.52 17.45 10.09
N LYS A 109 16.19 17.38 10.04
CA LYS A 109 15.42 16.59 9.07
C LYS A 109 15.11 17.45 7.85
N SER A 110 15.60 17.06 6.67
CA SER A 110 15.36 17.76 5.40
C SER A 110 14.57 16.88 4.43
N PRO A 111 13.42 17.34 3.89
CA PRO A 111 12.65 16.56 2.94
C PRO A 111 13.38 16.44 1.59
N LEU A 112 13.26 15.29 0.95
CA LEU A 112 13.68 15.05 -0.44
C LEU A 112 12.44 15.00 -1.36
N LYS A 113 12.64 14.77 -2.66
CA LYS A 113 11.53 14.56 -3.60
C LYS A 113 10.81 13.25 -3.27
N PHE A 114 9.48 13.29 -3.27
CA PHE A 114 8.62 12.14 -2.91
C PHE A 114 8.30 11.28 -4.13
N ASP A 115 7.97 10.02 -3.86
CA ASP A 115 7.38 9.11 -4.83
C ASP A 115 5.87 9.00 -4.62
N TYR A 116 5.16 8.79 -5.72
CA TYR A 116 3.71 8.68 -5.75
C TYR A 116 3.31 7.43 -6.53
N TYR A 117 2.52 6.59 -5.89
CA TYR A 117 2.06 5.31 -6.41
C TYR A 117 0.55 5.18 -6.35
N LEU A 118 0.00 4.51 -7.34
CA LEU A 118 -1.33 3.94 -7.34
C LEU A 118 -1.21 2.41 -7.28
N LEU A 119 -2.01 1.81 -6.40
CA LEU A 119 -2.09 0.38 -6.18
C LEU A 119 -3.54 -0.06 -6.39
N ARG A 120 -3.78 -1.04 -7.26
CA ARG A 120 -5.09 -1.69 -7.44
C ARG A 120 -4.99 -3.13 -7.03
N LEU A 121 -5.70 -3.49 -5.96
CA LEU A 121 -5.82 -4.88 -5.52
C LEU A 121 -7.11 -5.46 -6.09
N ILE A 122 -6.99 -6.52 -6.87
CA ILE A 122 -8.12 -7.26 -7.45
C ILE A 122 -8.22 -8.59 -6.70
N PHE A 123 -9.34 -8.78 -6.01
CA PHE A 123 -9.61 -9.97 -5.21
C PHE A 123 -10.47 -10.94 -6.01
N ASN A 124 -9.94 -12.14 -6.21
CA ASN A 124 -10.65 -13.30 -6.73
C ASN A 124 -10.48 -14.44 -5.71
N THR A 125 -11.40 -15.41 -5.69
CA THR A 125 -11.36 -16.50 -4.71
C THR A 125 -9.99 -17.21 -4.71
N GLY A 126 -9.23 -17.02 -3.62
CA GLY A 126 -7.90 -17.63 -3.44
C GLY A 126 -6.76 -16.97 -4.22
N LEU A 127 -6.99 -15.88 -4.94
CA LEU A 127 -6.00 -15.18 -5.77
C LEU A 127 -6.16 -13.66 -5.63
N VAL A 128 -5.05 -12.96 -5.39
CA VAL A 128 -5.01 -11.49 -5.43
C VAL A 128 -4.02 -11.04 -6.49
N GLU A 129 -4.47 -10.13 -7.35
CA GLU A 129 -3.60 -9.40 -8.27
C GLU A 129 -3.37 -7.99 -7.73
N VAL A 130 -2.12 -7.54 -7.75
CA VAL A 130 -1.73 -6.18 -7.36
C VAL A 130 -1.17 -5.50 -8.60
N LEU A 131 -1.90 -4.52 -9.10
CA LEU A 131 -1.48 -3.65 -10.20
C LEU A 131 -0.84 -2.41 -9.59
N ILE A 132 0.36 -2.05 -10.07
CA ILE A 132 1.16 -0.97 -9.50
C ILE A 132 1.50 0.03 -10.60
N PHE A 133 1.26 1.30 -10.32
CA PHE A 133 1.60 2.40 -11.20
C PHE A 133 2.33 3.48 -10.41
N HIS A 134 3.58 3.74 -10.77
CA HIS A 134 4.32 4.90 -10.31
C HIS A 134 3.88 6.13 -11.11
N GLU A 135 3.14 7.01 -10.45
CA GLU A 135 2.61 8.26 -10.99
C GLU A 135 3.76 9.25 -11.29
N ARG A 136 4.59 9.54 -10.29
CA ARG A 136 5.71 10.48 -10.40
C ARG A 136 6.66 10.35 -9.21
N GLY A 137 7.89 10.85 -9.38
CA GLY A 137 8.91 10.88 -8.33
C GLY A 137 10.25 10.30 -8.79
N PRO A 138 11.29 10.37 -7.93
CA PRO A 138 12.60 9.80 -8.21
C PRO A 138 12.67 8.26 -8.25
N ARG A 139 11.62 7.54 -7.83
CA ARG A 139 11.54 6.08 -7.71
C ARG A 139 12.66 5.52 -6.82
N HIS A 140 12.83 6.07 -5.62
CA HIS A 140 13.80 5.56 -4.65
C HIS A 140 13.36 4.21 -4.05
N VAL A 141 12.05 3.95 -4.02
CA VAL A 141 11.48 2.63 -3.69
C VAL A 141 10.94 2.04 -4.98
N PRO A 142 11.45 0.90 -5.48
CA PRO A 142 10.86 0.17 -6.60
C PRO A 142 9.42 -0.28 -6.31
N PRO A 143 8.56 -0.42 -7.35
CA PRO A 143 7.21 -0.95 -7.21
C PRO A 143 7.14 -2.28 -6.43
N GLU A 144 8.09 -3.18 -6.70
CA GLU A 144 8.16 -4.51 -6.09
C GLU A 144 8.45 -4.42 -4.58
N ASP A 145 9.43 -3.62 -4.18
CA ASP A 145 9.81 -3.42 -2.78
C ASP A 145 8.64 -2.85 -1.95
N LEU A 146 7.83 -1.95 -2.54
CA LEU A 146 6.62 -1.43 -1.88
C LEU A 146 5.59 -2.55 -1.64
N VAL A 147 5.34 -3.40 -2.63
CA VAL A 147 4.39 -4.52 -2.49
C VAL A 147 4.91 -5.58 -1.54
N ASP A 148 6.20 -5.89 -1.59
CA ASP A 148 6.84 -6.85 -0.68
C ASP A 148 6.75 -6.37 0.77
N LEU A 149 6.97 -5.08 1.04
CA LEU A 149 6.73 -4.49 2.36
C LEU A 149 5.27 -4.69 2.81
N ILE A 150 4.29 -4.34 1.97
CA ILE A 150 2.87 -4.48 2.33
C ILE A 150 2.51 -5.95 2.60
N VAL A 151 2.94 -6.86 1.73
CA VAL A 151 2.69 -8.30 1.84
C VAL A 151 3.35 -8.89 3.09
N GLU A 152 4.59 -8.51 3.39
CA GLU A 152 5.29 -8.91 4.59
C GLU A 152 4.53 -8.46 5.84
N ARG A 153 4.11 -7.19 5.87
CA ARG A 153 3.39 -6.59 7.01
C ARG A 153 2.01 -7.21 7.21
N VAL A 154 1.26 -7.49 6.14
CA VAL A 154 -0.01 -8.22 6.24
C VAL A 154 0.23 -9.63 6.73
N ASN A 155 1.23 -10.35 6.22
CA ASN A 155 1.54 -11.71 6.67
C ASN A 155 1.90 -11.77 8.16
N LYS A 156 2.57 -10.75 8.71
CA LYS A 156 2.88 -10.64 10.16
C LYS A 156 1.63 -10.50 11.05
N LEU A 157 0.46 -10.18 10.49
CA LEU A 157 -0.81 -10.14 11.24
C LEU A 157 -1.41 -11.53 11.49
N PHE A 158 -0.84 -12.57 10.86
CA PHE A 158 -1.37 -13.93 10.93
C PHE A 158 -0.31 -14.92 11.44
N PRO A 159 -0.72 -16.05 12.06
CA PRO A 159 0.21 -17.08 12.51
C PRO A 159 0.86 -17.85 11.35
N ARG A 160 0.30 -17.76 10.14
CA ARG A 160 0.81 -18.39 8.91
C ARG A 160 0.70 -17.39 7.76
N LYS A 161 1.59 -17.46 6.76
CA LYS A 161 1.54 -16.61 5.58
C LYS A 161 0.20 -16.78 4.85
N VAL A 162 -0.52 -15.67 4.67
CA VAL A 162 -1.81 -15.58 3.99
C VAL A 162 -1.68 -15.09 2.56
N PHE A 163 -0.68 -14.26 2.27
CA PHE A 163 -0.22 -13.93 0.92
C PHE A 163 0.99 -14.79 0.57
N LYS A 164 0.90 -15.54 -0.53
CA LYS A 164 2.00 -16.36 -1.06
C LYS A 164 2.25 -16.02 -2.52
N ALA A 165 3.47 -15.64 -2.87
CA ALA A 165 3.83 -15.39 -4.27
C ALA A 165 3.61 -16.66 -5.12
N ILE A 166 3.19 -16.46 -6.38
CA ILE A 166 2.97 -17.52 -7.39
C ILE A 166 3.88 -17.25 -8.58
#